data_AF-A0A972C3U3-F1
#
_entry.id   AF-A0A972C3U3-F1
#
_cell.length_a   1.000
_cell.length_b   1.000
_cell.length_c   1.000
_cell.angle_alpha   90.00
_cell.angle_beta   90.00
_cell.angle_gamma   90.00
#
_symmetry.space_group_name_H-M   'P 1'
#
loop_
_entity.id
_entity.type
_entity.pdbx_description
1 polymer ?
#
loop_
_entity_poly.entity_id
_entity_poly.type
_entity_poly.pdbx_seq_one_letter_code
_entity_poly.pdbx_strand_id
1 'polypeptide(L)' 'MTGNGIKHKHAFKSHILTKMTTKRKRQLRGTSQLNAADTQKVERMLRLR' A
#
# COMPACT_ATOMS: atom_id res chain seq x y z
N MET A 1 -1.04 -6.84 9.65
CA MET A 1 -1.62 -8.14 9.24
C MET A 1 -3.11 -8.10 9.51
N THR A 2 -3.94 -8.55 8.58
CA THR A 2 -5.38 -8.78 8.81
C THR A 2 -5.66 -10.25 8.48
N GLY A 3 -6.75 -10.83 8.97
CA GLY A 3 -7.11 -12.24 8.68
C GLY A 3 -7.13 -12.61 7.20
N ASN A 4 -7.20 -11.63 6.30
CA ASN A 4 -7.24 -11.80 4.84
C ASN A 4 -5.96 -11.31 4.12
N GLY A 5 -4.84 -11.10 4.84
CA GLY A 5 -3.53 -10.81 4.25
C GLY A 5 -2.86 -9.50 4.70
N ILE A 6 -1.83 -9.10 3.94
CA ILE A 6 -0.99 -7.94 4.22
C ILE A 6 -1.59 -6.69 3.55
N LYS A 7 -1.86 -5.64 4.34
CA LYS A 7 -2.34 -4.35 3.83
C LYS A 7 -1.19 -3.34 3.76
N HIS A 8 -1.20 -2.46 2.78
CA HIS A 8 -0.26 -1.36 2.65
C HIS A 8 -0.95 -0.04 2.27
N LYS A 9 -0.24 1.07 2.46
CA LYS A 9 -0.66 2.40 2.00
C LYS A 9 -0.14 2.66 0.59
N HIS A 10 -0.79 3.56 -0.12
CA HIS A 10 -0.33 3.99 -1.45
C HIS A 10 0.85 4.97 -1.35
N ALA A 11 1.75 4.89 -2.32
CA ALA A 11 2.82 5.86 -2.51
C ALA A 11 2.30 7.18 -3.12
N PHE A 12 3.19 8.18 -3.21
CA PHE A 12 2.94 9.48 -3.87
C PHE A 12 1.89 10.37 -3.18
N LYS A 13 1.79 10.33 -1.85
CA LYS A 13 0.95 11.26 -1.08
C LYS A 13 1.67 11.78 0.18
N SER A 14 2.84 12.41 -0.03
CA SER A 14 3.71 12.86 1.08
C SER A 14 3.91 14.38 1.11
N HIS A 15 4.50 15.00 0.08
CA HIS A 15 4.87 16.42 0.13
C HIS A 15 4.56 17.23 -1.15
N ILE A 16 4.64 16.66 -2.35
CA ILE A 16 4.30 17.36 -3.62
C ILE A 16 2.79 17.23 -3.95
N LEU A 17 1.93 17.64 -3.02
CA LEU A 17 0.47 17.46 -3.14
C LEU A 17 -0.24 18.54 -3.98
N THR A 18 0.43 19.66 -4.22
CA THR A 18 -0.08 20.82 -4.96
C THR A 18 -0.21 20.53 -6.45
N LYS A 19 0.72 19.76 -7.02
CA LYS A 19 0.72 19.34 -8.44
C LYS A 19 -0.25 18.19 -8.76
N MET A 20 -0.91 17.62 -7.75
CA MET A 20 -1.84 16.50 -7.94
C MET A 20 -3.30 16.95 -7.86
N THR A 21 -4.11 16.44 -8.79
CA THR A 21 -5.56 16.66 -8.76
C THR A 21 -6.20 16.09 -7.48
N THR A 22 -7.31 16.68 -7.06
CA THR A 22 -8.07 16.23 -5.88
C THR A 22 -8.57 14.78 -6.05
N LYS A 23 -8.98 14.39 -7.27
CA LYS A 23 -9.36 13.01 -7.62
C LYS A 23 -8.23 12.02 -7.34
N ARG A 24 -7.00 12.31 -7.80
CA ARG A 24 -5.83 11.46 -7.55
C ARG A 24 -5.52 11.34 -6.06
N LYS A 25 -5.52 12.46 -5.32
CA LYS A 25 -5.30 12.46 -3.86
C LYS A 25 -6.35 11.66 -3.08
N ARG A 26 -7.60 11.61 -3.57
CA ARG A 26 -8.69 10.82 -2.98
C ARG A 26 -8.48 9.32 -3.20
N GLN A 27 -8.16 8.91 -4.43
CA GLN A 27 -7.88 7.50 -4.74
C GLN A 27 -6.70 6.94 -3.92
N LEU A 28 -5.67 7.76 -3.68
CA LEU A 28 -4.50 7.36 -2.89
C LEU A 28 -4.71 7.41 -1.36
N ARG A 29 -5.90 7.76 -0.86
CA ARG A 29 -6.17 7.86 0.59
C ARG A 29 -6.35 6.48 1.26
N GLY A 30 -6.81 5.50 0.51
CA GLY A 30 -7.14 4.16 1.01
C GLY A 30 -5.93 3.31 1.40
N THR A 31 -6.21 2.09 1.85
CA THR A 31 -5.24 0.99 1.95
C THR A 31 -5.62 -0.08 0.96
N SER A 32 -4.64 -0.63 0.26
CA SER A 32 -4.81 -1.79 -0.63
C SER A 32 -4.21 -3.05 -0.01
N GLN A 33 -4.65 -4.20 -0.50
CA GLN A 33 -3.99 -5.47 -0.23
C GLN A 33 -2.72 -5.58 -1.08
N LEU A 34 -1.72 -6.27 -0.54
CA LEU A 34 -0.50 -6.59 -1.25
C LEU A 34 -0.79 -7.53 -2.42
N ASN A 35 -0.12 -7.31 -3.54
CA ASN A 35 -0.22 -8.20 -4.70
C ASN A 35 0.36 -9.59 -4.40
N ALA A 36 -0.23 -10.64 -4.98
CA ALA A 36 0.19 -12.03 -4.80
C ALA A 36 1.65 -12.29 -5.23
N ALA A 37 2.19 -11.50 -6.16
CA ALA A 37 3.58 -11.62 -6.57
C ALA A 37 4.58 -11.18 -5.48
N ASP A 38 4.18 -10.27 -4.60
CA ASP A 38 5.06 -9.68 -3.58
C ASP A 38 4.91 -10.34 -2.19
N THR A 39 3.85 -11.13 -1.97
CA THR A 39 3.54 -11.73 -0.66
C THR A 39 4.68 -12.58 -0.12
N GLN A 40 5.22 -13.50 -0.92
CA GLN A 40 6.29 -14.42 -0.48
C GLN A 40 7.55 -13.69 -0.01
N LYS A 41 7.93 -12.60 -0.70
CA LYS A 41 9.10 -11.80 -0.32
C LYS A 41 8.85 -11.06 0.99
N VAL A 42 7.68 -10.44 1.12
CA VAL A 42 7.31 -9.67 2.32
C VAL A 42 7.12 -10.57 3.54
N GLU A 43 6.53 -11.76 3.38
CA GLU A 43 6.40 -12.75 4.45
C GLU A 43 7.76 -13.21 4.97
N ARG A 44 8.73 -13.42 4.07
CA ARG A 44 10.12 -13.75 4.45
C ARG A 44 10.77 -12.62 5.24
N MET A 45 10.59 -11.37 4.81
CA MET A 45 11.15 -10.21 5.53
C MET A 45 10.58 -10.06 6.94
N LEU A 46 9.29 -10.36 7.11
CA LEU A 46 8.58 -10.22 8.37
C LEU A 46 8.63 -11.47 9.25
N ARG A 47 9.38 -12.51 8.85
CA ARG A 47 9.50 -13.80 9.56
C ARG A 47 8.14 -14.43 9.88
N LEU A 48 7.20 -14.34 8.93
CA LEU A 48 5.86 -14.93 9.04
C LEU A 48 5.81 -16.38 8.52
N ARG A 49 6.96 -16.87 8.05
CA ARG A 49 7.20 -18.19 7.50
C ARG A 49 8.47 -18.78 8.10
#